data_AF-A0A8J9W0M8-F1
#
_entry.id   AF-A0A8J9W0M8-F1
#
_cell.length_a   1.000
_cell.length_b   1.000
_cell.length_c   1.000
_cell.angle_alpha   90.00
_cell.angle_beta   90.00
_cell.angle_gamma   90.00
#
_symmetry.space_group_name_H-M   'P 1'
#
loop_
_entity.id
_entity.type
_entity.pdbx_description
1 polymer ?
#
loop_
_entity_poly.entity_id
_entity_poly.type
_entity_poly.pdbx_seq_one_letter_code
_entity_poly.pdbx_strand_id
1 'polypeptide(L)'
;MSKRLHRHADCLRVLSKANPKLRKAILSSVPNDLLKSICDCSHNVLSGNIRLTPGQKRGLSRHKNTLRQLSNKKIPLSRKRRTLIQKGGFLSLLLSPIISAITSLFGGRK
;
A
#
# COMPACT_ATOMS: atom_id res chain seq x y z
N MET A 1 -6.48 6.21 10.61
CA MET A 1 -5.36 5.39 10.09
C MET A 1 -4.87 4.43 11.17
N SER A 2 -4.49 3.19 10.82
CA SER A 2 -4.09 2.18 11.80
C SER A 2 -2.68 2.46 12.36
N LYS A 3 -2.45 2.28 13.67
CA LYS A 3 -1.13 2.39 14.32
C LYS A 3 -0.05 1.48 13.68
N ARG A 4 -0.46 0.50 12.87
CA ARG A 4 0.40 -0.41 12.10
C ARG A 4 1.07 0.29 10.91
N LEU A 5 0.36 1.17 10.22
CA LEU A 5 0.91 1.92 9.08
C LEU A 5 2.11 2.77 9.49
N HIS A 6 2.07 3.34 10.69
CA HIS A 6 3.17 4.10 11.26
C HIS A 6 4.39 3.22 11.55
N ARG A 7 4.19 2.09 12.24
CA ARG A 7 5.28 1.15 12.58
C ARG A 7 6.02 0.61 11.36
N HIS A 8 5.33 0.57 10.22
CA HIS A 8 5.87 0.05 8.97
C HIS A 8 6.20 1.14 7.94
N ALA A 9 6.19 2.41 8.32
CA ALA A 9 6.33 3.53 7.38
C ALA A 9 7.63 3.47 6.57
N ASP A 10 8.75 3.12 7.23
CA ASP A 10 10.04 2.98 6.54
C ASP A 10 10.06 1.81 5.57
N CYS A 11 9.50 0.66 5.97
CA CYS A 11 9.37 -0.49 5.07
C CYS A 11 8.47 -0.17 3.86
N LEU A 12 7.38 0.57 4.05
CA LEU A 12 6.50 1.04 2.97
C LEU A 12 7.24 2.03 2.05
N ARG A 13 8.11 2.88 2.60
CA ARG A 13 8.97 3.79 1.83
C ARG A 13 10.01 3.03 1.01
N VAL A 14 10.62 1.98 1.56
CA VAL A 14 11.52 1.10 0.80
C VAL A 14 10.77 0.38 -0.32
N LEU A 15 9.59 -0.17 -0.01
CA LEU A 15 8.74 -0.86 -0.99
C LEU A 15 8.29 0.03 -2.16
N SER A 16 8.04 1.32 -1.90
CA SER A 16 7.62 2.26 -2.96
C SER A 16 8.74 2.57 -3.95
N LYS A 17 10.00 2.53 -3.49
CA LYS A 17 11.21 2.77 -4.29
C LYS A 17 11.84 1.49 -4.84
N ALA A 18 11.50 0.33 -4.30
CA ALA A 18 12.08 -0.95 -4.69
C ALA A 18 11.81 -1.27 -6.17
N ASN A 19 12.84 -1.75 -6.87
CA ASN A 19 12.70 -2.30 -8.22
C ASN A 19 11.85 -3.58 -8.22
N PRO A 20 11.32 -4.04 -9.38
CA PRO A 20 10.40 -5.18 -9.43
C PRO A 20 10.96 -6.47 -8.82
N LYS A 21 12.25 -6.77 -9.02
CA LYS A 21 12.91 -7.97 -8.47
C LYS A 21 12.96 -7.90 -6.94
N LEU A 22 13.46 -6.79 -6.39
CA LEU A 22 13.57 -6.56 -4.95
C LEU A 22 12.18 -6.53 -4.29
N ARG A 23 11.21 -5.85 -4.92
CA ARG A 23 9.84 -5.79 -4.43
C ARG A 23 9.22 -7.18 -4.31
N LYS A 24 9.42 -8.03 -5.32
CA LYS A 24 8.95 -9.42 -5.31
C LYS A 24 9.59 -10.21 -4.17
N ALA A 25 10.90 -10.06 -3.98
CA ALA A 25 11.63 -10.72 -2.89
C ALA A 25 11.09 -10.30 -1.51
N ILE A 26 10.97 -8.98 -1.26
CA ILE A 26 10.41 -8.44 -0.01
C ILE A 26 8.99 -8.97 0.23
N LEU A 27 8.10 -8.91 -0.77
CA LEU A 27 6.72 -9.37 -0.62
C LEU A 27 6.59 -10.88 -0.39
N SER A 28 7.61 -11.66 -0.74
CA SER A 28 7.63 -13.10 -0.53
C SER A 28 7.95 -13.46 0.92
N SER A 29 8.90 -12.75 1.55
CA SER A 29 9.40 -13.04 2.90
C SER A 29 8.77 -12.17 4.01
N VAL A 30 8.05 -11.12 3.65
CA VAL A 30 7.48 -10.16 4.61
C VAL A 30 6.56 -10.80 5.68
N PRO A 31 6.57 -10.33 6.93
CA PRO A 31 5.59 -10.73 7.94
C PRO A 31 4.15 -10.35 7.54
N ASN A 32 3.19 -11.13 8.02
CA ASN A 32 1.77 -10.89 7.74
C ASN A 32 1.27 -9.51 8.21
N ASP A 33 1.92 -8.91 9.21
CA ASP A 33 1.56 -7.59 9.72
C ASP A 33 1.85 -6.45 8.72
N LEU A 34 3.01 -6.46 8.07
CA LEU A 34 3.31 -5.51 7.00
C LEU A 34 2.40 -5.73 5.79
N LEU A 35 2.06 -6.99 5.47
CA LEU A 35 1.10 -7.30 4.41
C LEU A 35 -0.31 -6.72 4.71
N LYS A 36 -0.77 -6.83 5.96
CA LYS A 36 -2.02 -6.20 6.42
C LYS A 36 -1.95 -4.68 6.31
N SER A 37 -0.79 -4.08 6.58
CA SER A 37 -0.58 -2.64 6.41
C SER A 37 -0.74 -2.19 4.95
N ILE A 38 -0.27 -2.98 3.98
CA ILE A 38 -0.52 -2.72 2.54
C ILE A 38 -2.02 -2.85 2.19
N CYS A 39 -2.74 -3.76 2.84
CA CYS A 39 -4.18 -3.88 2.67
C CYS A 39 -4.92 -2.66 3.27
N ASP A 40 -4.50 -2.20 4.45
CA ASP A 40 -5.01 -0.98 5.09
C ASP A 40 -4.75 0.25 4.21
N CYS A 41 -3.58 0.35 3.59
CA CYS A 41 -3.25 1.37 2.58
C CYS A 41 -4.30 1.39 1.45
N SER A 42 -4.57 0.22 0.87
CA SER A 42 -5.56 0.08 -0.22
C SER A 42 -6.96 0.48 0.23
N HIS A 43 -7.35 0.10 1.45
CA HIS A 43 -8.64 0.47 2.03
C HIS A 43 -8.77 1.99 2.23
N ASN A 44 -7.77 2.65 2.84
CA ASN A 44 -7.82 4.09 3.07
C ASN A 44 -7.93 4.89 1.77
N VAL A 45 -7.24 4.45 0.72
CA VAL A 45 -7.32 5.05 -0.61
C VAL A 45 -8.71 4.87 -1.22
N LEU A 46 -9.30 3.67 -1.13
CA LEU A 46 -10.64 3.40 -1.65
C LEU A 46 -11.75 4.13 -0.88
N SER A 47 -11.59 4.28 0.43
CA SER A 47 -12.52 5.01 1.30
C SER A 47 -12.41 6.53 1.18
N GLY A 48 -11.46 7.05 0.41
CA GLY A 48 -11.27 8.50 0.26
C GLY A 48 -10.62 9.19 1.45
N ASN A 49 -10.06 8.44 2.41
CA ASN A 49 -9.34 8.98 3.56
C ASN A 49 -8.01 9.64 3.17
N ILE A 50 -7.55 9.41 1.93
CA ILE A 50 -6.30 9.94 1.40
C ILE A 50 -6.63 10.75 0.16
N ARG A 51 -6.27 12.03 0.18
CA ARG A 51 -6.43 12.93 -0.96
C ARG A 51 -5.48 12.47 -2.06
N LEU A 52 -6.04 12.13 -3.21
CA LEU A 52 -5.28 11.75 -4.41
C LEU A 52 -5.31 12.90 -5.41
N THR A 53 -4.19 13.13 -6.08
CA THR A 53 -4.20 14.01 -7.27
C THR A 53 -4.95 13.35 -8.42
N PRO A 54 -5.44 14.12 -9.42
CA PRO A 54 -6.11 13.54 -10.58
C PRO A 54 -5.27 12.49 -11.32
N GLY A 55 -3.95 12.73 -11.45
CA GLY A 55 -3.02 11.76 -12.04
C GLY A 55 -2.88 10.48 -11.24
N GLN A 56 -2.74 10.58 -9.91
CA GLN A 56 -2.70 9.41 -9.02
C GLN A 56 -3.99 8.61 -9.08
N LYS A 57 -5.15 9.29 -9.04
CA LYS A 57 -6.47 8.66 -9.15
C LYS A 57 -6.62 7.93 -10.49
N ARG A 58 -6.18 8.55 -11.60
CA ARG A 58 -6.20 7.94 -12.94
C ARG A 58 -5.30 6.71 -13.05
N GLY A 59 -4.12 6.73 -12.44
CA GLY A 59 -3.26 5.55 -12.43
C GLY A 59 -3.82 4.43 -11.54
N LEU A 60 -4.34 4.76 -10.35
CA LEU A 60 -4.90 3.79 -9.41
C LEU A 60 -6.22 3.19 -9.91
N SER A 61 -7.00 3.93 -10.71
CA SER A 61 -8.25 3.42 -11.30
C SER A 61 -8.01 2.23 -12.24
N ARG A 62 -6.86 2.19 -12.92
CA ARG A 62 -6.42 1.03 -13.73
C ARG A 62 -6.24 -0.24 -12.90
N HIS A 63 -6.00 -0.08 -11.60
CA HIS A 63 -5.79 -1.17 -10.65
C HIS A 63 -6.94 -1.32 -9.64
N LYS A 64 -8.12 -0.71 -9.91
CA LYS A 64 -9.28 -0.69 -9.00
C LYS A 64 -9.69 -2.07 -8.48
N ASN A 65 -9.67 -3.08 -9.35
CA ASN A 65 -10.06 -4.44 -8.99
C ASN A 65 -9.08 -5.06 -8.01
N THR A 66 -7.77 -4.85 -8.24
CA THR A 66 -6.72 -5.29 -7.31
C THR A 66 -6.84 -4.59 -5.97
N LEU A 67 -7.07 -3.27 -5.95
CA LEU A 67 -7.25 -2.52 -4.70
C LEU A 67 -8.46 -3.03 -3.91
N ARG A 68 -9.59 -3.28 -4.58
CA ARG A 68 -10.80 -3.84 -3.96
C ARG A 68 -10.55 -5.27 -3.44
N GLN A 69 -9.77 -6.06 -4.15
CA GLN A 69 -9.37 -7.40 -3.70
C GLN A 69 -8.52 -7.33 -2.42
N LEU A 70 -7.60 -6.37 -2.33
CA LEU A 70 -6.74 -6.19 -1.15
C LEU A 70 -7.52 -5.66 0.06
N SER A 71 -8.49 -4.78 -0.14
CA SER A 71 -9.34 -4.27 0.94
C SER A 71 -10.41 -5.27 1.40
N ASN A 72 -10.76 -6.27 0.58
CA ASN A 72 -11.80 -7.25 0.91
C ASN A 72 -11.36 -8.17 2.06
N LYS A 73 -12.09 -8.11 3.19
CA LYS A 73 -11.82 -8.92 4.39
C LYS A 73 -12.10 -10.42 4.19
N LYS A 74 -12.97 -10.80 3.25
CA LYS A 74 -13.30 -12.20 2.93
C LYS A 74 -12.17 -12.94 2.21
N ILE A 75 -11.20 -12.20 1.66
CA ILE A 75 -10.10 -12.79 0.90
C ILE A 75 -8.94 -13.11 1.84
N PRO A 76 -8.44 -14.36 1.85
CA PRO A 76 -7.34 -14.75 2.73
C PRO A 76 -6.04 -14.02 2.37
N LEU A 77 -5.20 -13.79 3.39
CA LEU A 77 -3.94 -13.06 3.24
C LEU A 77 -2.97 -13.74 2.27
N SER A 78 -2.96 -15.07 2.20
CA SER A 78 -2.16 -15.84 1.24
C SER A 78 -2.49 -15.46 -0.21
N ARG A 79 -3.77 -15.35 -0.55
CA ARG A 79 -4.23 -14.92 -1.88
C ARG A 79 -3.86 -13.47 -2.17
N LYS A 80 -3.96 -12.58 -1.17
CA LYS A 80 -3.54 -11.18 -1.29
C LYS A 80 -2.03 -11.07 -1.52
N ARG A 81 -1.22 -11.86 -0.81
CA ARG A 81 0.24 -11.94 -0.99
C ARG A 81 0.57 -12.33 -2.43
N ARG A 82 -0.05 -13.40 -2.94
CA ARG A 82 0.13 -13.84 -4.34
C ARG A 82 -0.21 -12.73 -5.32
N THR A 83 -1.32 -12.02 -5.13
CA THR A 83 -1.71 -10.89 -5.97
C THR A 83 -0.70 -9.75 -5.92
N LEU A 84 -0.15 -9.42 -4.75
CA LEU A 84 0.88 -8.39 -4.61
C LEU A 84 2.19 -8.77 -5.30
N ILE A 85 2.62 -10.03 -5.18
CA ILE A 85 3.81 -10.56 -5.85
C ILE A 85 3.64 -10.53 -7.38
N GLN A 86 2.45 -10.88 -7.88
CA GLN A 86 2.18 -10.96 -9.32
C GLN A 86 1.92 -9.60 -9.97
N LYS A 87 1.21 -8.71 -9.27
CA LYS A 87 0.71 -7.43 -9.82
C LYS A 87 1.34 -6.21 -9.16
N GLY A 88 2.45 -6.36 -8.43
CA GLY A 88 3.02 -5.33 -7.55
C GLY A 88 3.49 -4.03 -8.19
N GLY A 89 3.33 -3.84 -9.52
CA GLY A 89 3.68 -2.63 -10.24
C GLY A 89 2.99 -1.37 -9.70
N PHE A 90 1.74 -1.47 -9.24
CA PHE A 90 0.96 -0.34 -8.72
C PHE A 90 1.34 0.10 -7.30
N LEU A 91 2.23 -0.64 -6.60
CA LEU A 91 2.56 -0.34 -5.22
C LEU A 91 3.28 1.00 -5.05
N SER A 92 4.14 1.41 -5.98
CA SER A 92 4.76 2.73 -5.95
C SER A 92 3.71 3.84 -6.03
N LEU A 93 2.74 3.69 -6.94
CA LEU A 93 1.63 4.62 -7.11
C LEU A 93 0.68 4.64 -5.91
N LEU A 94 0.44 3.47 -5.29
CA LEU A 94 -0.39 3.38 -4.09
C LEU A 94 0.30 4.03 -2.90
N LEU A 95 1.59 3.78 -2.69
CA LEU A 95 2.28 4.16 -1.47
C LEU A 95 2.74 5.63 -1.46
N SER A 96 3.00 6.23 -2.63
CA SER A 96 3.38 7.64 -2.73
C SER A 96 2.43 8.62 -2.01
N PRO A 97 1.10 8.63 -2.26
CA PRO A 97 0.18 9.52 -1.56
C PRO A 97 0.04 9.18 -0.07
N ILE A 98 0.27 7.92 0.31
CA ILE A 98 0.17 7.45 1.70
C ILE A 98 1.36 7.92 2.52
N ILE A 99 2.57 7.84 1.96
CA ILE A 99 3.78 8.36 2.59
C ILE A 99 3.63 9.86 2.81
N SER A 100 3.14 10.61 1.81
CA SER A 100 2.85 12.03 1.95
C SER A 100 1.83 12.29 3.07
N ALA A 101 0.71 11.56 3.10
CA ALA A 101 -0.30 11.70 4.15
C ALA A 101 0.25 11.36 5.55
N ILE A 102 1.08 10.34 5.70
CA ILE A 102 1.74 10.01 6.97
C ILE A 102 2.68 11.15 7.39
N THR A 103 3.51 11.66 6.47
CA THR A 103 4.40 12.79 6.77
C THR A 103 3.63 14.05 7.15
N SER A 104 2.53 14.39 6.47
CA SER A 104 1.72 15.58 6.80
C SER A 104 0.95 15.43 8.12
N LEU A 105 0.46 14.23 8.45
CA LEU A 105 -0.29 13.98 9.69
C LEU A 105 0.61 13.89 10.92
N PHE A 106 1.89 13.51 10.76
CA PHE A 106 2.78 13.22 11.89
C PHE A 106 4.09 14.04 11.91
N GLY A 107 4.49 14.65 10.79
CA GLY A 107 5.65 15.56 10.70
C GLY A 107 5.41 16.95 11.31
N GLY A 108 4.25 17.17 11.91
CA GLY A 108 3.95 18.35 12.73
C GLY A 108 4.44 18.25 14.18
N ARG A 109 5.04 17.12 14.59
CA ARG A 109 5.76 17.04 15.87
C ARG A 109 7.23 17.36 15.64
N LYS A 110 7.55 18.65 15.70
CA LYS A 110 8.87 19.10 16.14
C LYS A 110 9.06 18.71 17.60
#